data_AF-A0A9X3EM20-F1
#
_entry.id   AF-A0A9X3EM20-F1
#
_cell.length_a   1.000
_cell.length_b   1.000
_cell.length_c   1.000
_cell.angle_alpha   90.00
_cell.angle_beta   90.00
_cell.angle_gamma   90.00
#
_symmetry.space_group_name_H-M   'P 1'
#
loop_
_entity.id
_entity.type
_entity.pdbx_description
1 polymer ?
#
loop_
_entity_poly.entity_id
_entity_poly.type
_entity_poly.pdbx_seq_one_letter_code
_entity_poly.pdbx_strand_id
1 'polypeptide(L)'
;MSELYSIQVESAAGREVVLRVTTVHPDAGPPPDTAGFAVAVLLDLWSLLDRGLAGLVEGCPLERAEAQALAQDPAWASRCRQLRELGFGRQVACTTEEHAALEAAMRAGEPLLFRGEPVGGLLGYANQAYVFIPGDPMVFATAVAPLVAGHAVDEREFDEGYEDWPDDPEKLPRARVRLQVHDAGWLGFVRPGWRWDSGAH
;
A
#
# COMPACT_ATOMS: atom_id res chain seq x y z
N MET A 1 -3.99 -9.62 5.11
CA MET A 1 -3.06 -9.55 3.98
C MET A 1 -1.82 -10.29 4.42
N SER A 2 -1.29 -11.19 3.59
CA SER A 2 0.03 -11.76 3.81
C SER A 2 1.06 -10.66 3.58
N GLU A 3 2.06 -10.58 4.44
CA GLU A 3 3.21 -9.70 4.27
C GLU A 3 4.04 -10.27 3.11
N LEU A 4 4.15 -9.52 2.01
CA LEU A 4 4.89 -9.94 0.82
C LEU A 4 6.32 -9.41 0.85
N TYR A 5 6.46 -8.17 1.34
CA TYR A 5 7.71 -7.44 1.36
C TYR A 5 7.95 -6.77 2.72
N SER A 6 9.20 -6.74 3.16
CA SER A 6 9.66 -5.89 4.24
C SER A 6 10.44 -4.71 3.65
N ILE A 7 9.99 -3.49 3.95
CA ILE A 7 10.46 -2.25 3.34
C ILE A 7 11.25 -1.46 4.37
N GLN A 8 12.46 -1.03 4.02
CA GLN A 8 13.29 -0.14 4.84
C GLN A 8 13.66 1.12 4.06
N VAL A 9 13.52 2.29 4.67
CA VAL A 9 13.98 3.56 4.08
C VAL A 9 15.48 3.70 4.29
N GLU A 10 16.26 3.56 3.22
CA GLU A 10 17.70 3.84 3.26
C GLU A 10 17.98 5.35 3.26
N SER A 11 17.23 6.11 2.44
CA SER A 11 17.31 7.56 2.40
C SER A 11 15.99 8.20 1.95
N ALA A 12 15.74 9.41 2.42
CA ALA A 12 14.62 10.25 1.98
C ALA A 12 15.09 11.71 2.04
N ALA A 13 15.29 12.32 0.88
CA ALA A 13 15.83 13.67 0.77
C ALA A 13 15.23 14.42 -0.42
N GLY A 14 14.59 15.56 -0.13
CA GLY A 14 13.96 16.39 -1.16
C GLY A 14 12.92 15.62 -1.96
N ARG A 15 13.24 15.32 -3.22
CA ARG A 15 12.35 14.66 -4.18
C ARG A 15 12.62 13.17 -4.35
N GLU A 16 13.60 12.62 -3.64
CA GLU A 16 14.03 11.23 -3.79
C GLU A 16 13.85 10.45 -2.49
N VAL A 17 13.39 9.21 -2.63
CA VAL A 17 13.45 8.17 -1.60
C VAL A 17 14.12 6.93 -2.18
N VAL A 18 14.98 6.31 -1.38
CA VAL A 18 15.59 5.01 -1.67
C VAL A 18 15.13 4.02 -0.62
N LEU A 19 14.53 2.94 -1.08
CA LEU A 19 13.98 1.86 -0.27
C LEU A 19 14.79 0.60 -0.50
N ARG A 20 15.09 -0.12 0.58
CA ARG A 20 15.49 -1.52 0.53
C ARG A 20 14.24 -2.37 0.69
N VAL A 21 13.96 -3.19 -0.31
CA VAL A 21 12.80 -4.07 -0.35
C VAL A 21 13.29 -5.50 -0.22
N THR A 22 12.86 -6.20 0.83
CA THR A 22 13.19 -7.61 1.07
C THR A 22 11.95 -8.44 0.81
N THR A 23 12.04 -9.44 -0.06
CA THR A 23 10.94 -10.38 -0.30
C THR A 23 10.86 -11.35 0.89
N VAL A 24 9.75 -11.35 1.62
CA VAL A 24 9.56 -12.17 2.83
C VAL A 24 8.60 -13.34 2.62
N HIS A 25 7.91 -13.37 1.47
CA HIS A 25 7.01 -14.47 1.10
C HIS A 25 7.43 -15.10 -0.23
N PRO A 26 7.44 -16.45 -0.35
CA PRO A 26 7.84 -17.14 -1.58
C PRO A 26 7.02 -16.75 -2.81
N ASP A 27 5.72 -16.53 -2.62
CA ASP A 27 4.82 -16.20 -3.73
C ASP A 27 4.92 -14.74 -4.23
N ALA A 28 5.72 -13.89 -3.58
CA ALA A 28 5.80 -12.47 -3.94
C ALA A 28 6.69 -12.22 -5.17
N GLY A 29 7.74 -13.03 -5.37
CA GLY A 29 8.73 -12.83 -6.42
C GLY A 29 9.57 -11.54 -6.25
N PRO A 30 10.26 -11.08 -7.31
CA PRO A 30 10.96 -9.81 -7.29
C PRO A 30 10.00 -8.62 -7.20
N PRO A 31 10.39 -7.54 -6.53
CA PRO A 31 9.59 -6.31 -6.50
C PRO A 31 9.41 -5.77 -7.92
N PRO A 32 8.17 -5.51 -8.39
CA PRO A 32 7.93 -5.02 -9.73
C PRO A 32 8.64 -3.70 -10.03
N ASP A 33 9.35 -3.61 -11.16
CA ASP A 33 9.94 -2.37 -11.66
C ASP A 33 8.86 -1.45 -12.28
N THR A 34 8.01 -0.92 -11.40
CA THR A 34 6.96 0.03 -11.77
C THR A 34 6.86 1.17 -10.75
N ALA A 35 6.51 2.35 -11.24
CA ALA A 35 6.16 3.49 -10.40
C ALA A 35 4.99 3.18 -9.44
N GLY A 36 4.04 2.35 -9.89
CA GLY A 36 2.87 1.94 -9.10
C GLY A 36 3.29 1.19 -7.84
N PHE A 37 4.16 0.19 -7.96
CA PHE A 37 4.69 -0.56 -6.82
C PHE A 37 5.42 0.36 -5.83
N ALA A 38 6.34 1.19 -6.31
CA ALA A 38 7.11 2.12 -5.47
C ALA A 38 6.21 3.11 -4.71
N VAL A 39 5.11 3.56 -5.31
CA VAL A 39 4.11 4.39 -4.63
C VAL A 39 3.25 3.59 -3.67
N ALA A 40 2.81 2.38 -4.05
CA ALA A 40 1.96 1.53 -3.24
C ALA A 40 2.60 1.17 -1.88
N VAL A 41 3.89 0.84 -1.85
CA VAL A 41 4.59 0.56 -0.58
C VAL A 41 4.65 1.79 0.34
N LEU A 42 4.76 3.01 -0.21
CA LEU A 42 4.70 4.25 0.58
C LEU A 42 3.27 4.56 1.07
N LEU A 43 2.24 4.18 0.31
CA LEU A 43 0.85 4.31 0.74
C LEU A 43 0.51 3.35 1.89
N ASP A 44 1.17 2.20 1.99
CA ASP A 44 1.07 1.33 3.16
C ASP A 44 1.66 1.99 4.41
N LEU A 45 2.87 2.57 4.32
CA LEU A 45 3.43 3.38 5.40
C LEU A 45 2.46 4.50 5.83
N TRP A 46 2.00 5.30 4.87
CA TRP A 46 1.05 6.37 5.15
C TRP A 46 -0.21 5.87 5.85
N SER A 47 -0.76 4.72 5.42
CA SER A 47 -1.96 4.14 6.04
C SER A 47 -1.73 3.65 7.47
N LEU A 48 -0.55 3.08 7.76
CA LEU A 48 -0.18 2.71 9.12
C LEU A 48 -0.16 3.95 10.03
N LEU A 49 0.43 5.05 9.55
CA LEU A 49 0.50 6.31 10.29
C LEU A 49 -0.89 6.94 10.49
N ASP A 50 -1.73 7.01 9.44
CA ASP A 50 -3.10 7.58 9.50
C ASP A 50 -4.02 6.82 10.48
N ARG A 51 -3.82 5.50 10.59
CA ARG A 51 -4.55 4.64 11.54
C ARG A 51 -3.97 4.70 12.96
N GLY A 52 -2.86 5.41 13.15
CA GLY A 52 -2.16 5.51 14.41
C GLY A 52 -1.53 4.19 14.84
N LEU A 53 -1.02 3.43 13.86
CA LEU A 53 -0.34 2.14 14.02
C LEU A 53 1.17 2.27 13.86
N ALA A 54 1.75 3.38 14.31
CA ALA A 54 3.20 3.63 14.22
C ALA A 54 4.05 2.57 14.94
N GLY A 55 3.50 1.86 15.93
CA GLY A 55 4.17 0.72 16.56
C GLY A 55 4.43 -0.48 15.63
N LEU A 56 3.83 -0.50 14.43
CA LEU A 56 4.14 -1.47 13.37
C LEU A 56 5.23 -0.96 12.41
N VAL A 57 5.77 0.23 12.65
CA VAL A 57 6.86 0.81 11.88
C VAL A 57 8.12 0.81 12.76
N GLU A 58 9.01 -0.15 12.54
CA GLU A 58 10.28 -0.24 13.26
C GLU A 58 11.10 1.03 13.04
N GLY A 59 11.72 1.54 14.10
CA GLY A 59 12.48 2.79 14.08
C GLY A 59 11.62 4.07 14.12
N CYS A 60 10.29 3.96 14.13
CA CYS A 60 9.40 5.10 14.29
C CYS A 60 9.23 5.46 15.79
N PRO A 61 9.68 6.65 16.23
CA PRO A 61 9.54 7.07 17.63
C PRO A 61 8.19 7.74 17.91
N LEU A 62 7.31 7.85 16.91
CA LEU A 62 6.09 8.64 17.02
C LEU A 62 5.02 7.89 17.80
N GLU A 63 4.39 8.60 18.72
CA GLU A 63 3.20 8.13 19.38
C GLU A 63 1.99 8.19 18.44
N ARG A 64 0.90 7.50 18.82
CA ARG A 64 -0.32 7.38 18.02
C ARG A 64 -0.80 8.72 17.45
N ALA A 65 -0.92 9.76 18.29
CA ALA A 65 -1.44 11.06 17.87
C ALA A 65 -0.48 11.81 16.93
N GLU A 66 0.82 11.67 17.14
CA GLU A 66 1.85 12.33 16.32
C GLU A 66 1.94 11.68 14.94
N ALA A 67 1.85 10.34 14.87
CA ALA A 67 1.79 9.61 13.63
C ALA A 67 0.57 9.99 12.78
N GLN A 68 -0.60 10.11 13.41
CA GLN A 68 -1.81 10.56 12.74
C GLN A 68 -1.69 12.00 12.25
N ALA A 69 -1.17 12.90 13.10
CA ALA A 69 -0.95 14.29 12.70
C ALA A 69 0.00 14.41 11.50
N LEU A 70 1.09 13.62 11.48
CA LEU A 70 2.00 13.55 10.34
C LEU A 70 1.31 13.01 9.08
N ALA A 71 0.53 11.94 9.18
CA ALA A 71 -0.17 11.37 8.04
C ALA A 71 -1.26 12.29 7.47
N GLN A 72 -1.84 13.14 8.32
CA GLN A 72 -2.97 14.02 8.01
C GLN A 72 -2.55 15.41 7.54
N ASP A 73 -1.25 15.67 7.35
CA ASP A 73 -0.77 16.93 6.80
C ASP A 73 -1.43 17.22 5.43
N PRO A 74 -2.03 18.41 5.24
CA PRO A 74 -2.70 18.77 3.99
C PRO A 74 -1.82 18.68 2.73
N ALA A 75 -0.49 18.77 2.87
CA ALA A 75 0.43 18.70 1.75
C ALA A 75 0.41 17.34 1.03
N TRP A 76 0.04 16.24 1.70
CA TRP A 76 -0.03 14.90 1.08
C TRP A 76 -1.28 14.10 1.41
N ALA A 77 -1.93 14.32 2.56
CA ALA A 77 -2.97 13.42 3.07
C ALA A 77 -4.12 13.16 2.09
N SER A 78 -4.64 14.21 1.45
CA SER A 78 -5.75 14.09 0.50
C SER A 78 -5.36 13.22 -0.71
N ARG A 79 -4.15 13.44 -1.24
CA ARG A 79 -3.63 12.69 -2.38
C ARG A 79 -3.32 11.24 -2.01
N CYS A 80 -2.69 10.99 -0.86
CA CYS A 80 -2.43 9.63 -0.40
C CYS A 80 -3.72 8.85 -0.18
N ARG A 81 -4.76 9.48 0.39
CA ARG A 81 -6.08 8.86 0.54
C ARG A 81 -6.68 8.48 -0.81
N GLN A 82 -6.71 9.42 -1.75
CA GLN A 82 -7.24 9.16 -3.10
C GLN A 82 -6.50 8.01 -3.80
N LEU A 83 -5.17 8.05 -3.80
CA LEU A 83 -4.37 6.99 -4.42
C LEU A 83 -4.57 5.64 -3.72
N ARG A 84 -4.69 5.63 -2.39
CA ARG A 84 -4.95 4.39 -1.65
C ARG A 84 -6.31 3.79 -2.01
N GLU A 85 -7.35 4.61 -2.15
CA GLU A 85 -8.66 4.13 -2.60
C GLU A 85 -8.60 3.56 -4.02
N LEU A 86 -7.85 4.20 -4.93
CA LEU A 86 -7.69 3.73 -6.30
C LEU A 86 -6.89 2.42 -6.40
N GLY A 87 -5.86 2.26 -5.57
CA GLY A 87 -5.00 1.07 -5.61
C GLY A 87 -5.51 -0.11 -4.79
N PHE A 88 -6.01 0.15 -3.58
CA PHE A 88 -6.36 -0.89 -2.59
C PHE A 88 -7.87 -1.06 -2.40
N GLY A 89 -8.67 -0.21 -3.06
CA GLY A 89 -10.10 -0.17 -2.88
C GLY A 89 -10.54 0.57 -1.62
N ARG A 90 -11.84 0.56 -1.36
CA ARG A 90 -12.47 1.28 -0.26
C ARG A 90 -13.66 0.53 0.31
N GLN A 91 -13.93 0.78 1.59
CA GLN A 91 -15.14 0.30 2.25
C GLN A 91 -16.16 1.45 2.31
N VAL A 92 -17.37 1.18 1.83
CA VAL A 92 -18.46 2.16 1.83
C VAL A 92 -19.59 1.62 2.70
N ALA A 93 -20.04 2.42 3.66
CA ALA A 93 -21.19 2.07 4.48
C ALA A 93 -22.46 1.98 3.62
N CYS A 94 -23.28 0.97 3.88
CA CYS A 94 -24.55 0.74 3.21
C CYS A 94 -25.65 0.44 4.24
N THR A 95 -26.90 0.52 3.81
CA THR A 95 -28.03 0.10 4.64
C THR A 95 -28.10 -1.43 4.70
N THR A 96 -28.78 -1.96 5.73
CA THR A 96 -29.05 -3.41 5.83
C THR A 96 -29.82 -3.94 4.62
N GLU A 97 -30.71 -3.12 4.04
CA GLU A 97 -31.49 -3.46 2.85
C GLU A 97 -30.60 -3.53 1.60
N GLU A 98 -29.71 -2.54 1.38
CA GLU A 98 -28.73 -2.55 0.30
C GLU A 98 -27.82 -3.79 0.42
N HIS A 99 -27.35 -4.11 1.62
CA HIS A 99 -26.50 -5.28 1.88
C HIS A 99 -27.24 -6.60 1.59
N ALA A 100 -28.48 -6.75 2.07
CA ALA A 100 -29.28 -7.95 1.83
C ALA A 100 -29.59 -8.16 0.34
N ALA A 101 -29.82 -7.07 -0.42
CA ALA A 101 -30.00 -7.14 -1.86
C ALA A 101 -28.73 -7.64 -2.58
N LEU A 102 -27.55 -7.13 -2.18
CA LEU A 102 -26.28 -7.58 -2.72
C LEU A 102 -25.96 -9.04 -2.35
N GLU A 103 -26.30 -9.48 -1.13
CA GLU A 103 -26.18 -10.90 -0.76
C GLU A 103 -27.07 -11.80 -1.63
N ALA A 104 -28.30 -11.36 -1.93
CA ALA A 104 -29.20 -12.11 -2.79
C ALA A 104 -28.66 -12.22 -4.22
N ALA A 105 -28.18 -11.11 -4.78
CA ALA A 105 -27.52 -11.08 -6.09
C ALA A 105 -26.29 -11.99 -6.12
N MET A 106 -25.48 -12.00 -5.05
CA MET A 106 -24.30 -12.85 -4.93
C MET A 106 -24.67 -14.34 -4.95
N ARG A 107 -25.73 -14.73 -4.22
CA ARG A 107 -26.26 -16.11 -4.23
C ARG A 107 -26.85 -16.51 -5.58
N ALA A 108 -27.38 -15.55 -6.33
CA ALA A 108 -27.91 -15.75 -7.67
C ALA A 108 -26.83 -15.79 -8.76
N GLY A 109 -25.57 -15.47 -8.44
CA GLY A 109 -24.47 -15.38 -9.41
C GLY A 109 -24.58 -14.16 -10.33
N GLU A 110 -25.28 -13.12 -9.90
CA GLU A 110 -25.45 -11.88 -10.66
C GLU A 110 -24.26 -10.92 -10.44
N PRO A 111 -23.99 -10.01 -11.40
CA PRO A 111 -23.01 -8.96 -11.21
C PRO A 111 -23.34 -8.10 -9.99
N LEU A 112 -22.37 -7.98 -9.07
CA LEU A 112 -22.55 -7.16 -7.88
C LEU A 112 -22.17 -5.71 -8.18
N LEU A 113 -23.18 -4.85 -8.23
CA LEU A 113 -23.02 -3.41 -8.42
C LEU A 113 -23.62 -2.64 -7.25
N PHE A 114 -22.82 -1.76 -6.65
CA PHE A 114 -23.29 -0.84 -5.62
C PHE A 114 -23.18 0.59 -6.15
N ARG A 115 -24.34 1.24 -6.38
CA ARG A 115 -24.41 2.61 -6.93
C ARG A 115 -23.65 2.79 -8.26
N GLY A 116 -23.60 1.73 -9.06
CA GLY A 116 -22.91 1.70 -10.36
C GLY A 116 -21.45 1.25 -10.31
N GLU A 117 -20.88 1.01 -9.12
CA GLU A 117 -19.50 0.54 -8.95
C GLU A 117 -19.44 -0.97 -8.70
N PRO A 118 -18.41 -1.67 -9.20
CA PRO A 118 -18.22 -3.09 -8.95
C PRO A 118 -18.00 -3.36 -7.46
N VAL A 119 -18.60 -4.43 -6.95
CA VAL A 119 -18.43 -4.88 -5.57
C VAL A 119 -17.49 -6.08 -5.53
N GLY A 120 -16.41 -5.95 -4.77
CA GLY A 120 -15.44 -7.01 -4.54
C GLY A 120 -15.72 -7.83 -3.28
N GLY A 121 -16.60 -7.35 -2.40
CA GLY A 121 -16.98 -8.08 -1.19
C GLY A 121 -18.04 -7.37 -0.35
N LEU A 122 -18.66 -8.13 0.54
CA LEU A 122 -19.64 -7.68 1.52
C LEU A 122 -19.06 -7.89 2.91
N LEU A 123 -19.22 -6.91 3.79
CA LEU A 123 -18.58 -6.86 5.10
C LEU A 123 -19.59 -6.38 6.16
N GLY A 124 -19.53 -6.94 7.37
CA GLY A 124 -20.37 -6.53 8.48
C GLY A 124 -19.59 -6.43 9.78
N TYR A 125 -19.64 -5.27 10.45
CA TYR A 125 -19.00 -5.04 11.74
C TYR A 125 -19.93 -4.24 12.65
N ALA A 126 -20.07 -4.67 13.92
CA ALA A 126 -20.74 -3.90 14.98
C ALA A 126 -22.09 -3.27 14.58
N ASN A 127 -22.97 -4.05 13.94
CA ASN A 127 -24.29 -3.64 13.43
C ASN A 127 -24.28 -2.63 12.26
N GLN A 128 -23.15 -2.42 11.61
CA GLN A 128 -23.03 -1.64 10.39
C GLN A 128 -22.65 -2.57 9.22
N ALA A 129 -23.35 -2.40 8.09
CA ALA A 129 -23.07 -3.09 6.85
C ALA A 129 -22.19 -2.25 5.93
N TYR A 130 -21.24 -2.89 5.25
CA TYR A 130 -20.31 -2.26 4.34
C TYR A 130 -20.17 -3.05 3.04
N VAL A 131 -19.88 -2.32 1.98
CA VAL A 131 -19.54 -2.85 0.67
C VAL A 131 -18.07 -2.53 0.41
N PHE A 132 -17.30 -3.52 -0.03
CA PHE A 132 -15.95 -3.31 -0.51
C PHE A 132 -15.97 -3.07 -2.02
N ILE A 133 -15.50 -1.90 -2.44
CA ILE A 133 -15.27 -1.53 -3.83
C ILE A 133 -13.78 -1.74 -4.09
N PRO A 134 -13.38 -2.64 -5.00
CA PRO A 134 -11.99 -2.92 -5.27
C PRO A 134 -11.32 -1.72 -5.95
N GLY A 135 -10.00 -1.61 -5.77
CA GLY A 135 -9.18 -0.69 -6.55
C GLY A 135 -9.11 -1.13 -8.02
N ASP A 136 -8.66 -0.21 -8.88
CA ASP A 136 -8.38 -0.48 -10.28
C ASP A 136 -6.90 -0.21 -10.55
N PRO A 137 -6.08 -1.24 -10.79
CA PRO A 137 -4.64 -1.09 -11.02
C PRO A 137 -4.29 -0.16 -12.19
N MET A 138 -5.09 -0.14 -13.26
CA MET A 138 -4.85 0.73 -14.40
C MET A 138 -5.16 2.19 -14.08
N VAL A 139 -6.27 2.45 -13.37
CA VAL A 139 -6.62 3.80 -12.93
C VAL A 139 -5.60 4.30 -11.90
N PHE A 140 -5.16 3.44 -10.99
CA PHE A 140 -4.09 3.73 -10.04
C PHE A 140 -2.79 4.11 -10.74
N ALA A 141 -2.31 3.29 -11.67
CA ALA A 141 -1.08 3.58 -12.43
C ALA A 141 -1.17 4.90 -13.19
N THR A 142 -2.34 5.19 -13.79
CA THR A 142 -2.62 6.45 -14.48
C THR A 142 -2.56 7.66 -13.54
N ALA A 143 -3.09 7.53 -12.33
CA ALA A 143 -3.06 8.57 -11.30
C ALA A 143 -1.66 8.78 -10.69
N VAL A 144 -0.84 7.72 -10.64
CA VAL A 144 0.54 7.76 -10.15
C VAL A 144 1.48 8.45 -11.14
N ALA A 145 1.32 8.21 -12.44
CA ALA A 145 2.20 8.72 -13.49
C ALA A 145 2.56 10.22 -13.36
N PRO A 146 1.64 11.17 -13.15
CA PRO A 146 1.98 12.60 -13.05
C PRO A 146 2.71 12.99 -11.75
N LEU A 147 2.85 12.09 -10.78
CA LEU A 147 3.56 12.34 -9.52
C LEU A 147 5.04 11.98 -9.61
N VAL A 148 5.36 11.02 -10.47
CA VAL A 148 6.67 10.35 -10.51
C VAL A 148 7.54 10.97 -11.60
N ALA A 149 8.66 11.54 -11.18
CA ALA A 149 9.69 12.05 -12.07
C ALA A 149 10.63 10.93 -12.59
N GLY A 150 10.76 9.85 -11.83
CA GLY A 150 11.55 8.68 -12.20
C GLY A 150 11.42 7.56 -11.17
N HIS A 151 11.65 6.33 -11.59
CA HIS A 151 11.81 5.17 -10.70
C HIS A 151 12.84 4.21 -11.28
N ALA A 152 13.42 3.39 -10.43
CA ALA A 152 14.30 2.29 -10.82
C ALA A 152 14.34 1.22 -9.74
N VAL A 153 14.44 -0.03 -10.15
CA VAL A 153 14.73 -1.17 -9.29
C VAL A 153 16.13 -1.71 -9.62
N ASP A 154 17.01 -1.74 -8.62
CA ASP A 154 18.32 -2.39 -8.70
C ASP A 154 18.24 -3.77 -8.04
N GLU A 155 18.14 -4.79 -8.88
CA GLU A 155 18.02 -6.20 -8.52
C GLU A 155 19.37 -6.91 -8.38
N ARG A 156 20.51 -6.19 -8.37
CA ARG A 156 21.83 -6.85 -8.23
C ARG A 156 22.01 -7.64 -6.93
N GLU A 157 21.24 -7.30 -5.90
CA GLU A 157 21.21 -8.00 -4.61
C GLU A 157 20.08 -9.07 -4.56
N PHE A 158 19.37 -9.29 -5.67
CA PHE A 158 18.29 -10.26 -5.82
C PHE A 158 18.87 -11.57 -6.36
N ASP A 159 18.84 -12.63 -5.53
CA ASP A 159 19.31 -13.97 -5.90
C ASP A 159 18.12 -14.94 -5.91
N GLU A 160 17.73 -15.40 -7.11
CA GLU A 160 16.55 -16.26 -7.37
C GLU A 160 16.83 -17.77 -7.20
N GLY A 161 17.87 -18.16 -6.47
CA GLY A 161 18.21 -19.56 -6.22
C GLY A 161 17.15 -20.31 -5.38
N TYR A 162 15.99 -20.62 -5.95
CA TYR A 162 14.84 -21.24 -5.29
C TYR A 162 14.88 -22.77 -5.34
N GLU A 163 15.75 -23.38 -4.55
CA GLU A 163 15.56 -24.79 -4.14
C GLU A 163 15.03 -24.89 -2.70
N ASP A 164 15.35 -23.93 -1.81
CA ASP A 164 14.84 -23.82 -0.44
C ASP A 164 14.65 -22.34 -0.03
N TRP A 165 13.49 -21.97 0.52
CA TRP A 165 13.28 -20.60 1.03
C TRP A 165 14.13 -20.38 2.29
N PRO A 166 14.95 -19.31 2.37
CA PRO A 166 15.86 -19.15 3.50
C PRO A 166 15.13 -18.89 4.82
N ASP A 167 15.43 -19.70 5.85
CA ASP A 167 15.03 -19.40 7.24
C ASP A 167 15.76 -18.18 7.82
N ASP A 168 16.94 -17.87 7.27
CA ASP A 168 17.79 -16.76 7.68
C ASP A 168 17.36 -15.45 6.99
N PRO A 169 16.84 -14.45 7.73
CA PRO A 169 16.40 -13.18 7.17
C PRO A 169 17.50 -12.40 6.45
N GLU A 170 18.78 -12.67 6.77
CA GLU A 170 19.92 -12.03 6.10
C GLU A 170 20.12 -12.51 4.67
N LYS A 171 19.59 -13.70 4.34
CA LYS A 171 19.71 -14.34 3.03
C LYS A 171 18.49 -14.16 2.13
N LEU A 172 17.45 -13.48 2.63
CA LEU A 172 16.25 -13.23 1.83
C LEU A 172 16.58 -12.32 0.63
N PRO A 173 15.94 -12.54 -0.54
CA PRO A 173 16.14 -11.73 -1.73
C PRO A 173 15.82 -10.25 -1.49
N ARG A 174 16.67 -9.36 -2.04
CA ARG A 174 16.55 -7.91 -1.82
C ARG A 174 16.74 -7.13 -3.11
N ALA A 175 16.02 -6.03 -3.23
CA ALA A 175 16.27 -5.03 -4.27
C ALA A 175 16.31 -3.62 -3.66
N ARG A 176 17.02 -2.70 -4.32
CA ARG A 176 16.90 -1.27 -4.03
C ARG A 176 15.90 -0.64 -4.98
N VAL A 177 14.85 -0.04 -4.43
CA VAL A 177 13.86 0.71 -5.18
C VAL A 177 14.13 2.20 -4.97
N ARG A 178 14.41 2.92 -6.05
CA ARG A 178 14.52 4.37 -6.05
C ARG A 178 13.25 4.97 -6.64
N LEU A 179 12.68 5.96 -5.94
CA LEU A 179 11.56 6.75 -6.43
C LEU A 179 11.92 8.24 -6.38
N GLN A 180 11.74 8.92 -7.50
CA GLN A 180 11.83 10.36 -7.62
C GLN A 180 10.46 10.95 -7.94
N VAL A 181 10.06 11.99 -7.23
CA VAL A 181 8.77 12.67 -7.42
C VAL A 181 8.94 14.11 -7.88
N HIS A 182 7.94 14.65 -8.56
CA HIS A 182 7.98 16.05 -8.99
C HIS A 182 7.89 17.03 -7.81
N ASP A 183 7.10 16.68 -6.79
CA ASP A 183 6.85 17.50 -5.61
C ASP A 183 7.43 16.84 -4.35
N ALA A 184 8.47 17.47 -3.79
CA ALA A 184 9.12 17.01 -2.56
C ALA A 184 8.17 16.93 -1.37
N GLY A 185 7.13 17.78 -1.34
CA GLY A 185 6.13 17.79 -0.28
C GLY A 185 5.46 16.42 -0.12
N TRP A 186 5.33 15.66 -1.21
CA TRP A 186 4.68 14.35 -1.18
C TRP A 186 5.42 13.31 -0.34
N LEU A 187 6.74 13.44 -0.17
CA LEU A 187 7.56 12.54 0.65
C LEU A 187 7.67 13.00 2.12
N GLY A 188 6.94 14.04 2.52
CA GLY A 188 7.08 14.69 3.84
C GLY A 188 6.76 13.80 5.05
N PHE A 189 6.13 12.64 4.86
CA PHE A 189 5.87 11.65 5.91
C PHE A 189 6.91 10.52 6.00
N VAL A 190 7.88 10.45 5.07
CA VAL A 190 8.88 9.37 5.01
C VAL A 190 10.13 9.77 5.81
N ARG A 191 10.70 8.85 6.61
CA ARG A 191 11.93 9.10 7.38
C ARG A 191 12.95 7.98 7.15
N PRO A 192 14.25 8.29 6.98
CA PRO A 192 15.31 7.28 6.93
C PRO A 192 15.31 6.40 8.18
N GLY A 193 15.65 5.12 8.00
CA GLY A 193 15.72 4.12 9.06
C GLY A 193 14.37 3.50 9.46
N TRP A 194 13.24 4.03 8.97
CA TRP A 194 11.94 3.41 9.21
C TRP A 194 11.78 2.13 8.40
N ARG A 195 11.15 1.13 9.01
CA ARG A 195 10.85 -0.16 8.38
C ARG A 195 9.43 -0.63 8.66
N TRP A 196 8.76 -1.20 7.67
CA TRP A 196 7.42 -1.77 7.79
C TRP A 196 7.23 -2.93 6.81
N ASP A 197 6.22 -3.75 7.06
CA ASP A 197 5.83 -4.80 6.12
C ASP A 197 4.66 -4.35 5.24
N SER A 198 4.71 -4.75 3.97
CA SER A 198 3.78 -4.33 2.91
C SER A 198 3.21 -5.54 2.18
N GLY A 199 1.93 -5.43 1.82
CA GLY A 199 1.22 -6.38 0.96
C GLY A 199 1.00 -5.84 -0.46
N ALA A 200 1.70 -4.76 -0.84
CA ALA A 200 1.62 -4.19 -2.17
C ALA A 200 2.09 -5.19 -3.23
N HIS A 201 1.41 -5.19 -4.38
CA HIS A 201 1.69 -6.03 -5.54
C HIS A 201 1.56 -5.19 -6.81
#